data_AF-A0A7D5V1W7-F1
#
_entry.id   AF-A0A7D5V1W7-F1
#
_cell.length_a   1.000
_cell.length_b   1.000
_cell.length_c   1.000
_cell.angle_alpha   90.00
_cell.angle_beta   90.00
_cell.angle_gamma   90.00
#
_symmetry.space_group_name_H-M   'P 1'
#
loop_
_entity.id
_entity.type
_entity.pdbx_description
1 polymer ?
#
loop_
_entity_poly.entity_id
_entity_poly.type
_entity_poly.pdbx_seq_one_letter_code
_entity_poly.pdbx_strand_id
1 'polypeptide(L)'
;MEEAQDISMVDEDEQRDEVEARLPLSEDEQRVLDLYDQLQQLRLEIAIIRAQSSYEPTTSHNDEAVSAETQQALLEARANFRLRNDVVESVMTANPILKAVHNGTNAAPAEKDLLPLIEQRDQSAINVAKHATEVAFIRNDLTEVQSDTARVIRRNVDLTSTLFELAEEVKQKQASRLDDEETQSEIRQLEVAMRASRQRWRVIKGVASGIVAGSGVDWARDAKLREVVLDLDGDE
;
A
#
# COMPACT_ATOMS: atom_id res chain seq x y z
N MET A 1 -11.82 -29.66 17.64
CA MET A 1 -10.96 -29.79 16.45
C MET A 1 -11.90 -29.93 15.27
N GLU A 2 -12.35 -28.80 14.74
CA GLU A 2 -13.04 -28.72 13.45
C GLU A 2 -12.08 -27.98 12.54
N GLU A 3 -11.38 -28.71 11.68
CA GLU A 3 -10.61 -28.14 10.59
C GLU A 3 -11.60 -27.76 9.49
N ALA A 4 -11.72 -26.46 9.25
CA ALA A 4 -12.41 -25.92 8.09
C ALA A 4 -11.67 -26.39 6.83
N GLN A 5 -12.37 -27.14 5.98
CA GLN A 5 -11.92 -27.41 4.63
C GLN A 5 -11.96 -26.10 3.84
N ASP A 6 -10.77 -25.59 3.56
CA ASP A 6 -10.52 -24.50 2.64
C ASP A 6 -10.80 -25.02 1.22
N ILE A 7 -12.01 -24.77 0.73
CA ILE A 7 -12.41 -25.11 -0.64
C ILE A 7 -11.85 -23.99 -1.53
N SER A 8 -10.79 -24.33 -2.27
CA SER A 8 -10.25 -23.53 -3.39
C SER A 8 -11.40 -23.12 -4.31
N MET A 9 -11.80 -21.84 -4.24
CA MET A 9 -12.79 -21.21 -5.12
C MET A 9 -12.12 -20.44 -6.27
N VAL A 10 -10.88 -20.80 -6.65
CA VAL A 10 -10.09 -20.01 -7.61
C VAL A 10 -9.99 -20.66 -8.99
N ASP A 11 -10.29 -21.95 -9.15
CA ASP A 11 -9.94 -22.68 -10.38
C ASP A 11 -11.11 -22.94 -11.36
N GLU A 12 -12.37 -22.72 -10.97
CA GLU A 12 -13.52 -23.03 -11.85
C GLU A 12 -13.87 -21.90 -12.84
N ASP A 13 -13.59 -20.64 -12.49
CA ASP A 13 -13.90 -19.49 -13.35
C ASP A 13 -12.80 -19.28 -14.42
N GLU A 14 -11.52 -19.47 -14.09
CA GLU A 14 -10.43 -19.38 -15.07
C GLU A 14 -10.51 -20.47 -16.17
N GLN A 15 -10.95 -21.67 -15.82
CA GLN A 15 -11.12 -22.77 -16.77
C GLN A 15 -12.35 -22.61 -17.68
N ARG A 16 -13.38 -21.88 -17.23
CA ARG A 16 -14.54 -21.55 -18.07
C ARG A 16 -14.21 -20.46 -19.08
N ASP A 17 -13.45 -19.44 -18.67
CA ASP A 17 -13.01 -18.36 -19.55
C ASP A 17 -12.06 -18.86 -20.66
N GLU A 18 -11.18 -19.83 -20.38
CA GLU A 18 -10.30 -20.41 -21.41
C GLU A 18 -11.06 -21.24 -22.48
N VAL A 19 -12.17 -21.86 -22.11
CA VAL A 19 -13.01 -22.66 -23.04
C VAL A 19 -13.95 -21.75 -23.84
N GLU A 20 -14.38 -20.62 -23.27
CA GLU A 20 -15.17 -19.59 -23.99
C GLU A 20 -14.33 -18.70 -24.93
N ALA A 21 -13.01 -18.59 -24.71
CA ALA A 21 -12.13 -17.77 -25.55
C ALA A 21 -11.73 -18.40 -26.89
N ARG A 22 -12.00 -19.70 -27.11
CA ARG A 22 -11.75 -20.34 -28.41
C ARG A 22 -12.88 -19.97 -29.35
N LEU A 23 -12.59 -19.04 -30.26
CA LEU A 23 -13.44 -18.77 -31.43
C LEU A 23 -13.83 -20.13 -32.06
N PRO A 24 -15.12 -20.39 -32.36
CA PRO A 24 -15.57 -21.65 -32.94
C PRO A 24 -15.17 -21.72 -34.42
N LEU A 25 -13.86 -21.72 -34.67
CA LEU A 25 -13.26 -21.78 -35.99
C LEU A 25 -13.11 -23.24 -36.41
N SER A 26 -13.50 -23.52 -37.65
CA SER A 26 -13.19 -24.79 -38.31
C SER A 26 -11.68 -25.00 -38.42
N GLU A 27 -11.22 -26.25 -38.49
CA GLU A 27 -9.80 -26.58 -38.70
C GLU A 27 -9.23 -25.93 -39.97
N ASP A 28 -10.05 -25.83 -41.02
CA ASP A 28 -9.67 -25.15 -42.26
C ASP A 28 -9.51 -23.63 -42.07
N GLU A 29 -10.35 -23.00 -41.24
CA GLU A 29 -10.27 -21.57 -40.95
C GLU A 29 -9.03 -21.25 -40.12
N GLN A 30 -8.72 -22.09 -39.13
CA GLN A 30 -7.47 -21.99 -38.35
C GLN A 30 -6.25 -22.10 -39.26
N ARG A 31 -6.24 -23.08 -40.17
CA ARG A 31 -5.15 -23.24 -41.13
C ARG A 31 -4.99 -22.04 -42.05
N VAL A 32 -6.09 -21.41 -42.48
CA VAL A 32 -6.04 -20.19 -43.30
C VAL A 32 -5.43 -19.03 -42.53
N LEU A 33 -5.75 -18.89 -41.24
CA LEU A 33 -5.15 -17.87 -40.37
C LEU A 33 -3.64 -18.10 -40.18
N ASP A 34 -3.23 -19.34 -39.92
CA ASP A 34 -1.80 -19.68 -39.80
C ASP A 34 -1.02 -19.35 -41.09
N LEU A 35 -1.62 -19.62 -42.25
CA LEU A 35 -1.03 -19.28 -43.55
C LEU A 35 -0.98 -17.75 -43.76
N TYR A 36 -1.97 -17.02 -43.28
CA TYR A 36 -1.96 -15.56 -43.32
C TYR A 36 -0.82 -14.99 -42.47
N ASP A 37 -0.62 -15.51 -41.26
CA ASP A 37 0.47 -15.10 -40.37
C ASP A 37 1.85 -15.39 -40.98
N GLN A 38 2.03 -16.58 -41.55
CA GLN A 38 3.24 -16.94 -42.30
C GLN A 38 3.46 -16.00 -43.49
N LEU A 39 2.40 -15.62 -44.21
CA LEU A 39 2.49 -14.70 -45.34
C LEU A 39 2.88 -13.29 -44.89
N GLN A 40 2.38 -12.81 -43.75
CA GLN A 40 2.78 -11.53 -43.17
C GLN A 40 4.26 -11.54 -42.75
N GLN A 41 4.72 -12.63 -42.14
CA GLN A 41 6.13 -12.82 -41.79
C GLN A 41 7.03 -12.76 -43.03
N LEU A 42 6.67 -13.50 -44.09
CA LEU A 42 7.43 -13.49 -45.36
C LEU A 42 7.43 -12.11 -46.03
N ARG A 43 6.32 -11.37 -45.98
CA ARG A 43 6.26 -9.98 -46.49
C ARG A 43 7.24 -9.07 -45.76
N LEU A 44 7.36 -9.22 -44.44
CA LEU A 44 8.31 -8.46 -43.64
C LEU A 44 9.75 -8.84 -43.98
N GLU A 45 10.04 -10.14 -44.13
CA GLU A 45 11.36 -10.63 -44.53
C GLU A 45 11.77 -10.09 -45.91
N ILE A 46 10.86 -10.14 -46.90
CA ILE A 46 11.08 -9.57 -48.23
C ILE A 46 11.31 -8.06 -48.16
N ALA A 47 10.57 -7.34 -47.31
CA ALA A 47 10.76 -5.91 -47.13
C ALA A 47 12.15 -5.58 -46.56
N ILE A 48 12.64 -6.37 -45.60
CA ILE A 48 13.99 -6.24 -45.05
C ILE A 48 15.05 -6.55 -46.10
N ILE A 49 14.92 -7.66 -46.83
CA ILE A 49 15.87 -8.05 -47.90
C ILE A 49 15.93 -6.97 -48.98
N ARG A 50 14.78 -6.42 -49.39
CA ARG A 50 14.72 -5.31 -50.36
C ARG A 50 15.38 -4.04 -49.83
N ALA A 51 15.18 -3.70 -48.56
CA ALA A 51 15.86 -2.56 -47.94
C ALA A 51 17.38 -2.77 -47.90
N GLN A 52 17.84 -3.98 -47.61
CA GLN A 52 19.27 -4.35 -47.63
C GLN A 52 19.85 -4.40 -49.05
N SER A 53 19.10 -4.86 -50.06
CA SER A 53 19.57 -4.89 -51.45
C SER A 53 19.55 -3.52 -52.12
N SER A 54 18.67 -2.61 -51.66
CA SER A 54 18.63 -1.22 -52.11
C SER A 54 19.73 -0.37 -51.47
N TYR A 55 20.39 -0.91 -50.44
CA TYR A 55 21.62 -0.37 -49.91
C TYR A 55 22.78 -0.81 -50.82
N GLU A 56 23.10 0.00 -51.82
CA GLU A 56 24.40 -0.08 -52.49
C GLU A 56 25.46 0.52 -51.55
N PRO A 57 26.43 -0.26 -51.03
CA PRO A 57 27.59 0.34 -50.38
C PRO A 57 28.35 1.05 -51.49
N THR A 58 28.29 2.38 -51.51
CA THR A 58 29.19 3.15 -52.36
C THR A 58 30.60 2.79 -51.92
N THR A 59 31.30 2.01 -52.76
CA THR A 59 32.71 1.69 -52.60
C THR A 59 33.51 2.98 -52.73
N SER A 60 33.59 3.72 -51.65
CA SER A 60 34.64 4.68 -51.34
C SER A 60 34.87 4.55 -49.85
N HIS A 61 36.04 4.00 -49.50
CA HIS A 61 36.60 4.08 -48.15
C HIS A 61 36.53 5.52 -47.64
N ASN A 62 35.48 5.84 -46.89
CA ASN A 62 35.43 6.89 -45.89
C ASN A 62 34.42 6.38 -44.86
N ASP A 63 34.94 6.00 -43.70
CA ASP A 63 34.18 5.76 -42.46
C ASP A 63 33.53 7.08 -41.99
N GLU A 64 32.61 7.63 -42.75
CA GLU A 64 31.73 8.70 -42.31
C GLU A 64 30.33 8.14 -42.13
N ALA A 65 29.83 8.29 -40.90
CA ALA A 65 28.53 7.90 -40.41
C ALA A 65 27.44 7.95 -41.49
N VAL A 66 26.63 6.88 -41.58
CA VAL A 66 25.37 6.80 -42.32
C VAL A 66 24.72 8.18 -42.37
N SER A 67 24.74 8.84 -43.54
CA SER A 67 24.29 10.24 -43.70
C SER A 67 22.90 10.41 -43.09
N ALA A 68 22.68 11.49 -42.34
CA ALA A 68 21.41 11.77 -41.66
C ALA A 68 20.20 11.67 -42.61
N GLU A 69 20.39 12.00 -43.89
CA GLU A 69 19.38 11.90 -44.95
C GLU A 69 18.99 10.44 -45.23
N THR A 70 19.94 9.52 -45.23
CA THR A 70 19.67 8.08 -45.44
C THR A 70 18.98 7.45 -44.24
N GLN A 71 19.31 7.88 -43.01
CA GLN A 71 18.61 7.46 -41.81
C GLN A 71 17.16 7.97 -41.81
N GLN A 72 16.95 9.23 -42.18
CA GLN A 72 15.63 9.82 -42.29
C GLN A 72 14.79 9.13 -43.37
N ALA A 73 15.35 8.84 -44.54
CA ALA A 73 14.67 8.12 -45.61
C ALA A 73 14.28 6.69 -45.19
N LEU A 74 15.13 5.98 -44.43
CA LEU A 74 14.81 4.66 -43.87
C LEU A 74 13.67 4.75 -42.85
N LEU A 75 13.73 5.73 -41.93
CA LEU A 75 12.68 5.93 -40.93
C LEU A 75 11.34 6.28 -41.58
N GLU A 76 11.35 7.13 -42.61
CA GLU A 76 10.17 7.49 -43.39
C GLU A 76 9.60 6.28 -44.14
N ALA A 77 10.45 5.49 -44.81
CA ALA A 77 10.03 4.26 -45.48
C ALA A 77 9.42 3.25 -44.49
N ARG A 78 10.00 3.12 -43.28
CA ARG A 78 9.48 2.25 -42.21
C ARG A 78 8.15 2.76 -41.67
N ALA A 79 8.01 4.06 -41.44
CA ALA A 79 6.77 4.68 -41.01
C ALA A 79 5.67 4.48 -42.05
N ASN A 80 5.97 4.73 -43.34
CA ASN A 80 5.04 4.53 -44.44
C ASN A 80 4.59 3.08 -44.62
N PHE A 81 5.51 2.12 -44.44
CA PHE A 81 5.16 0.69 -44.48
C PHE A 81 4.23 0.30 -43.33
N ARG A 82 4.53 0.77 -42.10
CA ARG A 82 3.67 0.54 -40.92
C ARG A 82 2.29 1.13 -41.12
N LEU A 83 2.21 2.42 -41.45
CA LEU A 83 0.95 3.10 -41.71
C LEU A 83 0.12 2.40 -42.79
N ARG A 84 0.75 1.92 -43.87
CA ARG A 84 0.03 1.18 -44.91
C ARG A 84 -0.55 -0.12 -44.37
N ASN A 85 0.21 -0.87 -43.58
CA ASN A 85 -0.28 -2.11 -42.99
C ASN A 85 -1.38 -1.84 -41.97
N ASP A 86 -1.22 -0.84 -41.11
CA ASP A 86 -2.21 -0.43 -40.10
C ASP A 86 -3.53 -0.01 -40.78
N VAL A 87 -3.46 0.74 -41.89
CA VAL A 87 -4.64 1.13 -42.67
C VAL A 87 -5.32 -0.09 -43.30
N VAL A 88 -4.55 -1.02 -43.87
CA VAL A 88 -5.10 -2.25 -44.45
C VAL A 88 -5.77 -3.09 -43.36
N GLU A 89 -5.13 -3.26 -42.21
CA GLU A 89 -5.68 -3.99 -41.06
C GLU A 89 -6.95 -3.33 -40.51
N SER A 90 -6.94 -2.00 -40.38
CA SER A 90 -8.11 -1.24 -39.94
C SER A 90 -9.29 -1.41 -40.90
N VAL A 91 -9.06 -1.38 -42.22
CA VAL A 91 -10.11 -1.62 -43.22
C VAL A 91 -10.60 -3.08 -43.16
N MET A 92 -9.69 -4.04 -43.02
CA MET A 92 -10.03 -5.47 -42.95
C MET A 92 -10.81 -5.84 -41.68
N THR A 93 -10.61 -5.13 -40.58
CA THR A 93 -11.33 -5.36 -39.31
C THR A 93 -12.62 -4.53 -39.21
N ALA A 94 -12.60 -3.25 -39.60
CA ALA A 94 -13.74 -2.36 -39.44
C ALA A 94 -14.91 -2.70 -40.39
N ASN A 95 -14.64 -3.10 -41.63
CA ASN A 95 -15.70 -3.37 -42.61
C ASN A 95 -16.57 -4.58 -42.22
N PRO A 96 -16.01 -5.74 -41.81
CA PRO A 96 -16.80 -6.83 -41.25
C PRO A 96 -17.61 -6.43 -40.01
N ILE A 97 -17.03 -5.66 -39.07
CA ILE A 97 -17.73 -5.18 -37.86
C ILE A 97 -18.93 -4.31 -38.24
N LEU A 98 -18.74 -3.33 -39.14
CA LEU A 98 -19.82 -2.46 -39.58
C LEU A 98 -20.95 -3.24 -40.26
N LYS A 99 -20.62 -4.22 -41.10
CA LYS A 99 -21.62 -5.07 -41.75
C LYS A 99 -22.35 -5.99 -40.77
N ALA A 100 -21.64 -6.52 -39.77
CA ALA A 100 -22.20 -7.34 -38.69
C ALA A 100 -23.26 -6.55 -37.92
N VAL A 101 -22.92 -5.32 -37.50
CA VAL A 101 -23.81 -4.45 -36.73
C VAL A 101 -24.99 -3.94 -37.56
N HIS A 102 -24.76 -3.56 -38.82
CA HIS A 102 -25.80 -2.95 -39.65
C HIS A 102 -26.66 -3.95 -40.42
N ASN A 103 -26.44 -5.27 -40.28
CA ASN A 103 -27.14 -6.31 -41.02
C ASN A 103 -27.27 -5.97 -42.51
N GLY A 104 -26.17 -5.47 -43.10
CA GLY A 104 -26.16 -5.01 -44.48
C GLY A 104 -26.70 -6.09 -45.41
N THR A 105 -27.49 -5.71 -46.41
CA THR A 105 -28.04 -6.66 -47.39
C THR A 105 -26.97 -7.45 -48.16
N ASN A 106 -25.71 -6.98 -48.13
CA ASN A 106 -24.52 -7.62 -48.68
C ASN A 106 -23.61 -8.28 -47.62
N ALA A 107 -24.06 -8.45 -46.37
CA ALA A 107 -23.27 -9.09 -45.32
C ALA A 107 -23.18 -10.61 -45.57
N ALA A 108 -21.96 -11.14 -45.58
CA ALA A 108 -21.74 -12.57 -45.67
C ALA A 108 -22.29 -13.28 -44.41
N PRO A 109 -22.69 -14.57 -44.48
CA PRO A 109 -23.15 -15.31 -43.30
C PRO A 109 -22.15 -15.25 -42.14
N ALA A 110 -20.86 -15.43 -42.43
CA ALA A 110 -19.80 -15.33 -41.42
C ALA A 110 -19.70 -13.92 -40.78
N GLU A 111 -20.01 -12.85 -41.52
CA GLU A 111 -20.03 -11.49 -40.97
C GLU A 111 -21.23 -11.28 -40.03
N LYS A 112 -22.36 -11.98 -40.24
CA LYS A 112 -23.53 -11.90 -39.34
C LYS A 112 -23.30 -12.65 -38.04
N ASP A 113 -22.58 -13.77 -38.11
CA ASP A 113 -22.25 -14.59 -36.94
C ASP A 113 -21.28 -13.88 -35.97
N LEU A 114 -20.62 -12.79 -36.40
CA LEU A 114 -19.77 -11.96 -35.54
C LEU A 114 -20.55 -11.08 -34.55
N LEU A 115 -21.83 -10.80 -34.79
CA LEU A 115 -22.62 -9.89 -33.94
C LEU A 115 -22.60 -10.26 -32.45
N PRO A 116 -22.91 -11.49 -32.01
CA PRO A 116 -22.89 -11.85 -30.58
C PRO A 116 -21.50 -11.69 -29.96
N LEU A 117 -20.43 -11.98 -30.71
CA LEU A 117 -19.06 -11.82 -30.25
C LEU A 117 -18.68 -10.34 -30.09
N ILE A 118 -19.16 -9.48 -31.00
CA ILE A 118 -19.00 -8.02 -30.91
C ILE A 118 -19.75 -7.47 -29.69
N GLU A 119 -20.97 -7.93 -29.44
CA GLU A 119 -21.75 -7.54 -28.26
C GLU A 119 -21.07 -7.96 -26.96
N GLN A 120 -20.54 -9.19 -26.87
CA GLN A 120 -19.78 -9.67 -25.72
C GLN A 120 -18.50 -8.86 -25.49
N ARG A 121 -17.77 -8.55 -26.58
CA ARG A 121 -16.59 -7.67 -26.53
C ARG A 121 -16.96 -6.29 -26.02
N ASP A 122 -18.01 -5.68 -26.56
CA ASP A 122 -18.42 -4.32 -26.20
C ASP A 122 -18.90 -4.25 -24.74
N GLN A 123 -19.63 -5.27 -24.28
CA GLN A 123 -20.02 -5.39 -22.89
C GLN A 123 -18.79 -5.51 -21.96
N SER A 124 -17.80 -6.32 -22.35
CA SER A 124 -16.55 -6.47 -21.61
C SER A 124 -15.76 -5.16 -21.59
N ALA A 125 -15.68 -4.45 -22.72
CA ALA A 125 -15.03 -3.15 -22.82
C ALA A 125 -15.71 -2.09 -21.93
N ILE A 126 -17.05 -2.08 -21.87
CA ILE A 126 -17.81 -1.22 -20.97
C ILE A 126 -17.50 -1.56 -19.51
N ASN A 127 -17.45 -2.86 -19.15
CA ASN A 127 -17.13 -3.29 -17.79
C ASN A 127 -15.71 -2.89 -17.40
N VAL A 128 -14.72 -3.11 -18.27
CA VAL A 128 -13.32 -2.68 -18.06
C VAL A 128 -13.24 -1.17 -17.90
N ALA A 129 -13.94 -0.39 -18.72
CA ALA A 129 -13.96 1.06 -18.60
C ALA A 129 -14.56 1.51 -17.26
N LYS A 130 -15.66 0.89 -16.80
CA LYS A 130 -16.26 1.16 -15.48
C LYS A 130 -15.27 0.86 -14.36
N HIS A 131 -14.66 -0.33 -14.35
CA HIS A 131 -13.67 -0.69 -13.34
C HIS A 131 -12.46 0.24 -13.36
N ALA A 132 -11.99 0.66 -14.54
CA ALA A 132 -10.90 1.63 -14.65
C ALA A 132 -11.29 2.98 -14.00
N THR A 133 -12.53 3.45 -14.19
CA THR A 133 -13.01 4.68 -13.54
C THR A 133 -13.17 4.53 -12.02
N GLU A 134 -13.66 3.38 -11.54
CA GLU A 134 -13.79 3.08 -10.11
C GLU A 134 -12.41 3.03 -9.44
N VAL A 135 -11.44 2.36 -10.06
CA VAL A 135 -10.06 2.30 -9.59
C VAL A 135 -9.42 3.70 -9.56
N ALA A 136 -9.66 4.52 -10.58
CA ALA A 136 -9.18 5.89 -10.61
C ALA A 136 -9.76 6.73 -9.46
N PHE A 137 -11.07 6.56 -9.17
CA PHE A 137 -11.73 7.24 -8.05
C PHE A 137 -11.16 6.80 -6.70
N ILE A 138 -11.07 5.49 -6.44
CA ILE A 138 -10.51 4.94 -5.19
C ILE A 138 -9.06 5.41 -5.01
N ARG A 139 -8.27 5.45 -6.09
CA ARG A 139 -6.90 5.95 -6.02
C ARG A 139 -6.85 7.43 -5.66
N ASN A 140 -7.75 8.24 -6.19
CA ASN A 140 -7.83 9.65 -5.83
C ASN A 140 -8.19 9.84 -4.35
N ASP A 141 -9.21 9.13 -3.86
CA ASP A 141 -9.61 9.16 -2.45
C ASP A 141 -8.47 8.71 -1.53
N LEU A 142 -7.75 7.64 -1.91
CA LEU A 142 -6.59 7.17 -1.18
C LEU A 142 -5.50 8.24 -1.13
N THR A 143 -5.23 8.92 -2.24
CA THR A 143 -4.23 10.00 -2.27
C THR A 143 -4.64 11.19 -1.40
N GLU A 144 -5.93 11.53 -1.35
CA GLU A 144 -6.46 12.58 -0.46
C GLU A 144 -6.25 12.20 1.01
N VAL A 145 -6.69 11.01 1.41
CA VAL A 145 -6.52 10.50 2.78
C VAL A 145 -5.04 10.39 3.18
N GLN A 146 -4.16 9.97 2.28
CA GLN A 146 -2.71 9.92 2.52
C GLN A 146 -2.13 11.32 2.73
N SER A 147 -2.57 12.30 1.93
CA SER A 147 -2.14 13.69 2.08
C SER A 147 -2.59 14.30 3.42
N ASP A 148 -3.82 14.00 3.84
CA ASP A 148 -4.37 14.42 5.12
C ASP A 148 -3.66 13.77 6.29
N THR A 149 -3.38 12.47 6.18
CA THR A 149 -2.62 11.71 7.17
C THR A 149 -1.22 12.31 7.33
N ALA A 150 -0.53 12.61 6.23
CA ALA A 150 0.77 13.27 6.27
C ALA A 150 0.71 14.66 6.94
N ARG A 151 -0.36 15.43 6.70
CA ARG A 151 -0.59 16.74 7.34
C ARG A 151 -0.83 16.61 8.84
N VAL A 152 -1.63 15.63 9.28
CA VAL A 152 -1.90 15.35 10.69
C VAL A 152 -0.64 14.88 11.40
N ILE A 153 0.15 13.98 10.79
CA ILE A 153 1.43 13.52 11.35
C ILE A 153 2.37 14.71 11.58
N ARG A 154 2.52 15.63 10.62
CA ARG A 154 3.34 16.83 10.79
C ARG A 154 2.87 17.68 11.97
N ARG A 155 1.56 17.94 12.07
CA ARG A 155 0.99 18.67 13.22
C ARG A 155 1.23 17.95 14.55
N ASN A 156 1.09 16.63 14.59
CA ASN A 156 1.35 15.87 15.81
C ASN A 156 2.82 15.97 16.22
N VAL A 157 3.75 15.96 15.27
CA VAL A 157 5.18 16.19 15.56
C VAL A 157 5.40 17.59 16.13
N ASP A 158 4.84 18.63 15.52
CA ASP A 158 4.97 20.02 16.00
C ASP A 158 4.33 20.22 17.38
N LEU A 159 3.16 19.64 17.62
CA LEU A 159 2.51 19.67 18.93
C LEU A 159 3.31 18.89 19.98
N THR A 160 3.93 17.77 19.59
CA THR A 160 4.76 16.99 20.51
C THR A 160 6.05 17.74 20.86
N SER A 161 6.68 18.44 19.92
CA SER A 161 7.86 19.27 20.22
C SER A 161 7.51 20.42 21.16
N THR A 162 6.40 21.13 20.91
CA THR A 162 5.94 22.18 21.83
C THR A 162 5.59 21.62 23.21
N LEU A 163 4.96 20.45 23.31
CA LEU A 163 4.72 19.81 24.60
C LEU A 163 6.01 19.50 25.37
N PHE A 164 7.07 19.05 24.69
CA PHE A 164 8.37 18.84 25.32
C PHE A 164 9.01 20.14 25.80
N GLU A 165 8.92 21.21 25.01
CA GLU A 165 9.40 22.54 25.42
C GLU A 165 8.65 23.05 26.66
N LEU A 166 7.32 23.00 26.66
CA LEU A 166 6.50 23.41 27.81
C LEU A 166 6.76 22.52 29.04
N ALA A 167 6.94 21.21 28.87
CA ALA A 167 7.25 20.30 29.96
C ALA A 167 8.62 20.65 30.59
N GLU A 168 9.61 20.99 29.77
CA GLU A 168 10.92 21.42 30.25
C GLU A 168 10.85 22.78 30.95
N GLU A 169 10.05 23.74 30.44
CA GLU A 169 9.80 25.01 31.14
C GLU A 169 9.13 24.80 32.51
N VAL A 170 8.14 23.91 32.60
CA VAL A 170 7.46 23.61 33.87
C VAL A 170 8.43 22.94 34.84
N LYS A 171 9.24 22.00 34.35
CA LYS A 171 10.29 21.35 35.16
C LYS A 171 11.32 22.36 35.64
N GLN A 172 11.76 23.30 34.81
CA GLN A 172 12.69 24.37 35.20
C GLN A 172 12.06 25.30 36.24
N LYS A 173 10.80 25.73 36.06
CA LYS A 173 10.06 26.55 37.04
C LYS A 173 9.84 25.82 38.37
N GLN A 174 9.64 24.50 38.33
CA GLN A 174 9.52 23.68 39.52
C GLN A 174 10.88 23.52 40.23
N ALA A 175 11.95 23.27 39.48
CA ALA A 175 13.30 23.20 40.01
C ALA A 175 13.72 24.53 40.64
N SER A 176 13.47 25.67 39.99
CA SER A 176 13.77 26.99 40.55
C SER A 176 12.99 27.27 41.84
N ARG A 177 11.71 26.88 41.93
CA ARG A 177 10.91 26.98 43.16
C ARG A 177 11.45 26.13 44.31
N LEU A 178 12.07 24.99 43.99
CA LEU A 178 12.71 24.11 44.97
C LEU A 178 14.13 24.57 45.34
N ASP A 179 14.76 25.37 44.49
CA ASP A 179 16.07 25.98 44.73
C ASP A 179 15.98 27.32 45.48
N ASP A 180 14.78 27.88 45.67
CA ASP A 180 14.58 29.04 46.53
C ASP A 180 15.09 28.73 47.96
N GLU A 181 16.06 29.51 48.44
CA GLU A 181 16.75 29.25 49.71
C GLU A 181 15.77 29.24 50.90
N GLU A 182 14.68 30.01 50.80
CA GLU A 182 13.58 30.05 51.75
C GLU A 182 12.82 28.71 51.80
N THR A 183 12.40 28.16 50.64
CA THR A 183 11.68 26.88 50.59
C THR A 183 12.56 25.72 51.01
N GLN A 184 13.85 25.72 50.67
CA GLN A 184 14.79 24.72 51.19
C GLN A 184 14.97 24.80 52.70
N SER A 185 15.01 26.01 53.27
CA SER A 185 15.15 26.19 54.71
C SER A 185 13.90 25.68 55.46
N GLU A 186 12.71 25.92 54.92
CA GLU A 186 11.45 25.42 55.47
C GLU A 186 11.37 23.90 55.40
N ILE A 187 11.75 23.29 54.27
CA ILE A 187 11.80 21.83 54.11
C ILE A 187 12.76 21.21 55.14
N ARG A 188 13.95 21.78 55.32
CA ARG A 188 14.91 21.29 56.33
C ARG A 188 14.37 21.43 57.75
N GLN A 189 13.70 22.54 58.07
CA GLN A 189 13.07 22.74 59.38
C GLN A 189 11.95 21.73 59.63
N LEU A 190 11.11 21.46 58.62
CA LEU A 190 10.04 20.46 58.68
C LEU A 190 10.60 19.05 58.82
N GLU A 191 11.69 18.69 58.12
CA GLU A 191 12.36 17.39 58.30
C GLU A 191 12.91 17.21 59.71
N VAL A 192 13.57 18.24 60.26
CA VAL A 192 14.09 18.20 61.63
C VAL A 192 12.94 18.07 62.63
N ALA A 193 11.84 18.82 62.44
CA ALA A 193 10.66 18.72 63.28
C ALA A 193 9.97 17.34 63.16
N MET A 194 9.91 16.76 61.97
CA MET A 194 9.35 15.44 61.73
C MET A 194 10.21 14.34 62.34
N ARG A 195 11.54 14.40 62.20
CA ARG A 195 12.47 13.45 62.84
C ARG A 195 12.37 13.54 64.36
N ALA A 196 12.31 14.74 64.92
CA ALA A 196 12.10 14.95 66.34
C ALA A 196 10.73 14.40 66.80
N SER A 197 9.68 14.60 66.02
CA SER A 197 8.33 14.06 66.28
C SER A 197 8.32 12.53 66.23
N ARG A 198 8.91 11.92 65.19
CA ARG A 198 9.05 10.45 65.07
C ARG A 198 9.86 9.86 66.23
N GLN A 199 10.95 10.52 66.62
CA GLN A 199 11.75 10.07 67.76
C GLN A 199 10.96 10.15 69.07
N ARG A 200 10.22 11.23 69.31
CA ARG A 200 9.32 11.36 70.47
C ARG A 200 8.24 10.28 70.45
N TRP A 201 7.63 10.05 69.29
CA TRP A 201 6.60 9.02 69.13
C TRP A 201 7.16 7.61 69.40
N ARG A 202 8.38 7.31 68.91
CA ARG A 202 9.07 6.04 69.20
C ARG A 202 9.32 5.86 70.70
N VAL A 203 9.74 6.92 71.39
CA VAL A 203 9.93 6.88 72.87
C VAL A 203 8.60 6.67 73.58
N ILE A 204 7.55 7.40 73.19
CA ILE A 204 6.21 7.25 73.79
C ILE A 204 5.67 5.83 73.55
N LYS A 205 5.85 5.29 72.33
CA LYS A 205 5.46 3.92 71.97
C LYS A 205 6.22 2.88 72.80
N GLY A 206 7.54 3.05 72.97
CA GLY A 206 8.38 2.18 73.81
C GLY A 206 8.03 2.24 75.30
N VAL A 207 7.70 3.43 75.81
CA VAL A 207 7.26 3.59 77.21
C VAL A 207 5.87 3.00 77.42
N ALA A 208 4.92 3.22 76.50
CA ALA A 208 3.58 2.67 76.58
C ALA A 208 3.58 1.14 76.51
N SER A 209 4.34 0.54 75.60
CA SER A 209 4.50 -0.92 75.52
C SER A 209 5.15 -1.49 76.80
N GLY A 210 6.18 -0.83 77.34
CA GLY A 210 6.80 -1.20 78.61
C GLY A 210 5.84 -1.13 79.80
N ILE A 211 4.99 -0.10 79.88
CA ILE A 211 3.96 0.03 80.93
C ILE A 211 2.91 -1.09 80.79
N VAL A 212 2.42 -1.35 79.58
CA VAL A 212 1.42 -2.41 79.35
C VAL A 212 2.00 -3.78 79.72
N ALA A 213 3.23 -4.09 79.29
CA ALA A 213 3.91 -5.34 79.63
C ALA A 213 4.23 -5.48 81.13
N GLY A 214 4.58 -4.39 81.81
CA GLY A 214 4.91 -4.37 83.24
C GLY A 214 3.71 -4.27 84.20
N SER A 215 2.54 -3.84 83.71
CA SER A 215 1.34 -3.60 84.52
C SER A 215 0.59 -4.88 84.96
N GLY A 216 0.99 -6.05 84.45
CA GLY A 216 0.33 -7.32 84.77
C GLY A 216 -1.00 -7.56 84.03
N VAL A 217 -1.35 -6.70 83.07
CA VAL A 217 -2.47 -6.90 82.14
C VAL A 217 -2.12 -8.00 81.14
N ASP A 218 -3.02 -8.96 80.89
CA ASP A 218 -2.82 -10.10 79.97
C ASP A 218 -2.90 -9.67 78.49
N TRP A 219 -1.93 -8.85 78.07
CA TRP A 219 -1.83 -8.26 76.73
C TRP A 219 -1.62 -9.30 75.63
N ALA A 220 -1.18 -10.52 75.97
CA ALA A 220 -0.98 -11.60 75.02
C ALA A 220 -2.31 -12.13 74.46
N ARG A 221 -3.43 -12.01 75.19
CA ARG A 221 -4.75 -12.48 74.75
C ARG A 221 -5.54 -11.45 73.94
N ASP A 222 -5.32 -10.15 74.20
CA ASP A 222 -5.95 -9.08 73.45
C ASP A 222 -5.15 -8.77 72.17
N ALA A 223 -5.80 -8.95 71.01
CA ALA A 223 -5.18 -8.73 69.71
C ALA A 223 -4.64 -7.29 69.54
N LYS A 224 -5.32 -6.28 70.10
CA LYS A 224 -4.92 -4.87 69.97
C LYS A 224 -3.73 -4.54 70.86
N LEU A 225 -3.66 -5.09 72.07
CA LEU A 225 -2.53 -4.88 72.97
C LEU A 225 -1.30 -5.66 72.53
N ARG A 226 -1.50 -6.85 71.94
CA ARG A 226 -0.44 -7.65 71.33
C ARG A 226 0.24 -6.89 70.18
N GLU A 227 -0.53 -6.23 69.33
CA GLU A 227 -0.02 -5.40 68.23
C GLU A 227 0.77 -4.19 68.74
N VAL A 228 0.28 -3.50 69.77
CA VAL A 228 0.94 -2.34 70.38
C VAL A 228 2.25 -2.69 71.10
N VAL A 229 2.39 -3.92 71.62
CA VAL A 229 3.59 -4.37 72.34
C VAL A 229 4.62 -5.03 71.40
N LEU A 230 4.16 -5.76 70.38
CA LEU A 230 5.04 -6.50 69.47
C LEU A 230 5.49 -5.69 68.25
N ASP A 231 4.99 -4.45 68.07
CA ASP A 231 5.42 -3.55 67.01
C ASP A 231 5.45 -4.20 65.62
N LEU A 232 4.37 -4.89 65.25
CA LEU A 232 4.27 -5.64 63.98
C LEU A 232 4.33 -4.76 62.71
N ASP A 233 4.32 -3.43 62.85
CA ASP A 233 4.41 -2.45 61.76
C ASP A 233 5.74 -1.66 61.73
N GLY A 234 6.83 -2.19 62.30
CA GLY A 234 8.11 -1.48 62.41
C GLY A 234 9.27 -2.07 61.61
N ASP A 235 9.42 -1.59 60.35
CA ASP A 235 10.64 -1.49 59.51
C ASP A 235 10.55 -2.20 58.13
N GLU A 236 9.80 -1.56 57.21
CA GLU A 236 10.27 -1.25 55.84
C GLU A 236 10.37 0.28 55.69
#